data_AF-A0A2A4RI71-F1
#
_entry.id   AF-A0A2A4RI71-F1
#
_cell.length_a   1.000
_cell.length_b   1.000
_cell.length_c   1.000
_cell.angle_alpha   90.00
_cell.angle_beta   90.00
_cell.angle_gamma   90.00
#
_symmetry.space_group_name_H-M   'P 1'
#
loop_
_entity.id
_entity.type
_entity.pdbx_description
1 polymer ?
#
loop_
_entity_poly.entity_id
_entity_poly.type
_entity_poly.pdbx_seq_one_letter_code
_entity_poly.pdbx_strand_id
1 'polypeptide(L)'
;MVTELEIGDGLYNGLRWLIPRLLIQNQEVILHSSCIVGKDGKAYFFLGPSGAGKSTITTFSKNRKVLGDDMNVLSFKRDILQAKPAFLGGMDFPDLGDQDIYDVGGFYWLNQANHTEVTSIPNSKKLSYLLSSYANLYWDGFE
;
A
#
# COMPACT_ATOMS: atom_id res chain seq x y z
N MET A 1 -25.42 27.35 -7.20
CA MET A 1 -25.59 26.09 -6.45
C MET A 1 -24.44 25.20 -6.90
N VAL A 2 -23.28 25.32 -6.24
CA VAL A 2 -22.14 24.46 -6.50
C VAL A 2 -22.46 23.16 -5.77
N THR A 3 -22.78 22.12 -6.52
CA THR A 3 -23.17 20.82 -5.98
C THR A 3 -22.01 20.24 -5.17
N GLU A 4 -22.31 19.67 -4.00
CA GLU A 4 -21.37 19.02 -3.08
C GLU A 4 -20.41 18.01 -3.74
N LEU A 5 -20.75 17.53 -4.95
CA LEU A 5 -19.93 16.66 -5.81
C LEU A 5 -18.63 17.30 -6.34
N GLU A 6 -18.62 18.59 -6.69
CA GLU A 6 -17.41 19.23 -7.27
C GLU A 6 -16.37 19.60 -6.20
N ILE A 7 -16.83 19.91 -4.98
CA ILE A 7 -15.97 20.20 -3.83
C ILE A 7 -15.24 18.92 -3.39
N GLY A 8 -15.90 17.76 -3.53
CA GLY A 8 -15.30 16.45 -3.30
C GLY A 8 -14.09 16.22 -4.20
N ASP A 9 -14.27 16.23 -5.51
CA ASP A 9 -13.19 15.87 -6.45
C ASP A 9 -11.99 16.82 -6.39
N GLY A 10 -12.22 18.13 -6.29
CA GLY A 10 -11.14 19.12 -6.13
C GLY A 10 -10.35 18.95 -4.83
N LEU A 11 -11.05 18.71 -3.71
CA LEU A 11 -10.44 18.49 -2.41
C LEU A 11 -9.69 17.15 -2.36
N TYR A 12 -10.28 16.06 -2.87
CA TYR A 12 -9.62 14.75 -2.93
C TYR A 12 -8.38 14.80 -3.82
N ASN A 13 -8.43 15.50 -4.95
CA ASN A 13 -7.25 15.71 -5.80
C ASN A 13 -6.18 16.56 -5.09
N GLY A 14 -6.58 17.61 -4.37
CA GLY A 14 -5.66 18.42 -3.56
C GLY A 14 -4.99 17.62 -2.43
N LEU A 15 -5.76 16.81 -1.70
CA LEU A 15 -5.26 15.91 -0.66
C LEU A 15 -4.35 14.82 -1.24
N ARG A 16 -4.70 14.27 -2.40
CA ARG A 16 -3.87 13.33 -3.15
C ARG A 16 -2.53 13.96 -3.54
N TRP A 17 -2.47 15.26 -3.79
CA TRP A 17 -1.21 15.95 -4.05
C TRP A 17 -0.39 16.23 -2.77
N LEU A 18 -1.06 16.67 -1.71
CA LEU A 18 -0.44 17.13 -0.46
C LEU A 18 0.04 15.97 0.44
N ILE A 19 -0.79 14.94 0.63
CA ILE A 19 -0.51 13.84 1.57
C ILE A 19 0.79 13.11 1.22
N PRO A 20 1.08 12.77 -0.04
CA PRO A 20 2.35 12.16 -0.40
C PRO A 20 3.58 12.97 0.02
N ARG A 21 3.53 14.30 -0.13
CA ARG A 21 4.64 15.19 0.25
C ARG A 21 4.86 15.18 1.76
N LEU A 22 3.79 15.24 2.53
CA LEU A 22 3.83 15.17 3.99
C LEU A 22 4.34 13.81 4.49
N LEU A 23 3.94 12.71 3.84
CA LEU A 23 4.42 11.38 4.20
C LEU A 23 5.92 11.21 3.92
N ILE A 24 6.41 11.69 2.78
CA ILE A 24 7.85 11.63 2.47
C ILE A 24 8.68 12.38 3.51
N GLN A 25 8.23 13.56 3.96
CA GLN A 25 8.88 14.30 5.05
C GLN A 25 8.95 13.51 6.37
N ASN A 26 8.01 12.58 6.56
CA ASN A 26 7.94 11.68 7.71
C ASN A 26 8.59 10.32 7.46
N GLN A 27 9.37 10.14 6.38
CA GLN A 27 9.97 8.86 5.99
C GLN A 27 8.91 7.76 5.75
N GLU A 28 7.78 8.15 5.17
CA GLU A 28 6.64 7.30 4.86
C GLU A 28 6.28 7.40 3.38
N VAL A 29 5.85 6.29 2.78
CA VAL A 29 5.41 6.22 1.38
C VAL A 29 4.13 5.41 1.29
N ILE A 30 3.27 5.72 0.31
CA ILE A 30 2.07 4.91 0.02
C ILE A 30 2.41 3.92 -1.08
N LEU A 31 2.10 2.65 -0.83
CA LEU A 31 2.18 1.56 -1.78
C LEU A 31 0.77 1.18 -2.24
N HIS A 32 0.58 1.14 -3.56
CA HIS A 32 -0.56 0.49 -4.17
C HIS A 32 -0.40 -1.02 -4.04
N SER A 33 -1.05 -1.59 -3.04
CA SER A 33 -0.76 -2.92 -2.52
C SER A 33 -1.91 -3.45 -1.67
N SER A 34 -1.98 -4.77 -1.59
CA SER A 34 -2.70 -5.43 -0.49
C SER A 34 -1.71 -5.75 0.63
N CYS A 35 -2.13 -5.64 1.87
CA CYS A 35 -1.28 -5.94 3.02
C CYS A 35 -2.03 -6.75 4.06
N ILE A 36 -1.41 -7.83 4.54
CA ILE A 36 -1.95 -8.70 5.58
C ILE A 36 -0.93 -8.90 6.69
N VAL A 37 -1.42 -9.19 7.89
CA VAL A 37 -0.58 -9.60 9.02
C VAL A 37 -0.51 -11.12 9.06
N GLY A 38 0.71 -11.66 9.03
CA GLY A 38 0.98 -13.08 9.18
C GLY A 38 0.75 -13.58 10.61
N LYS A 39 0.79 -14.90 10.78
CA LYS A 39 0.67 -15.53 12.12
C LYS A 39 1.84 -15.20 13.05
N ASP A 40 2.95 -14.74 12.48
CA ASP A 40 4.14 -14.27 13.17
C ASP A 40 4.02 -12.80 13.62
N GLY A 41 2.88 -12.14 13.40
CA GLY A 41 2.66 -10.75 13.76
C GLY A 41 3.35 -9.75 12.84
N LYS A 42 3.85 -10.18 11.67
CA LYS A 42 4.51 -9.31 10.70
C LYS A 42 3.60 -8.97 9.53
N ALA A 43 3.79 -7.80 8.95
CA ALA A 43 3.08 -7.37 7.76
C ALA A 43 3.75 -7.88 6.47
N TYR A 44 2.93 -8.34 5.53
CA TYR A 44 3.35 -8.80 4.22
C TYR A 44 2.63 -8.02 3.14
N PHE A 45 3.41 -7.34 2.30
CA PHE A 45 2.90 -6.58 1.18
C PHE A 45 2.81 -7.44 -0.07
N PHE A 46 1.68 -7.36 -0.76
CA PHE A 46 1.44 -7.98 -2.05
C PHE A 46 1.28 -6.89 -3.10
N LEU A 47 2.29 -6.81 -3.95
CA LEU A 47 2.47 -5.82 -5.00
C LEU A 47 2.16 -6.45 -6.36
N GLY A 48 1.95 -5.63 -7.38
CA GLY A 48 1.81 -6.11 -8.76
C GLY A 48 0.85 -5.26 -9.58
N PRO A 49 0.81 -5.49 -10.91
CA PRO A 49 -0.06 -4.74 -11.81
C PRO A 49 -1.54 -4.91 -11.45
N SER A 50 -2.39 -4.05 -12.01
CA SER A 50 -3.85 -4.23 -11.91
C SER A 50 -4.24 -5.61 -12.45
N GLY A 51 -5.17 -6.28 -11.78
CA GLY A 51 -5.55 -7.65 -12.10
C GLY A 51 -4.62 -8.74 -11.56
N ALA A 52 -3.45 -8.44 -10.98
CA ALA A 52 -2.51 -9.48 -10.49
C ALA A 52 -3.04 -10.36 -9.34
N GLY A 53 -4.23 -10.07 -8.79
CA GLY A 53 -4.84 -10.84 -7.70
C GLY A 53 -4.58 -10.30 -6.29
N LYS A 54 -4.21 -9.02 -6.17
CA LYS A 54 -4.01 -8.32 -4.87
C LYS A 54 -5.24 -8.48 -3.95
N SER A 55 -6.41 -8.03 -4.42
CA SER A 55 -7.70 -8.21 -3.71
C SER A 55 -8.10 -9.67 -3.50
N THR A 56 -7.59 -10.58 -4.32
CA THR A 56 -7.78 -12.02 -4.09
C THR A 56 -7.03 -12.46 -2.84
N ILE A 57 -5.80 -12.00 -2.62
CA ILE A 57 -5.04 -12.33 -1.40
C ILE A 57 -5.80 -11.91 -0.14
N THR A 58 -6.32 -10.69 -0.09
CA THR A 58 -7.08 -10.22 1.08
C THR A 58 -8.37 -11.00 1.28
N THR A 59 -9.13 -11.24 0.22
CA THR A 59 -10.38 -12.03 0.25
C THR A 59 -10.17 -13.46 0.76
N PHE A 60 -9.08 -14.12 0.36
CA PHE A 60 -8.78 -15.50 0.74
C PHE A 60 -7.95 -15.64 2.04
N SER A 61 -7.55 -14.53 2.65
CA SER A 61 -6.77 -14.51 3.90
C SER A 61 -7.63 -14.76 5.16
N LYS A 62 -8.61 -15.69 5.08
CA LYS A 62 -9.50 -16.04 6.20
C LYS A 62 -8.69 -16.32 7.46
N ASN A 63 -9.06 -15.68 8.57
CA ASN A 63 -8.39 -15.69 9.88
C ASN A 63 -7.06 -14.92 9.98
N ARG A 64 -6.73 -14.03 9.03
CA ARG A 64 -5.61 -13.08 9.14
C ARG A 64 -6.14 -11.66 9.10
N LYS A 65 -5.46 -10.74 9.79
CA LYS A 65 -5.78 -9.32 9.74
C LYS A 65 -5.36 -8.75 8.40
N VAL A 66 -6.28 -8.07 7.72
CA VAL A 66 -6.00 -7.29 6.51
C VAL A 66 -5.77 -5.85 6.94
N LEU A 67 -4.61 -5.28 6.59
CA LEU A 67 -4.29 -3.87 6.89
C LEU A 67 -4.88 -2.92 5.85
N GLY A 68 -4.97 -3.36 4.61
CA GLY A 68 -5.54 -2.58 3.52
C GLY A 68 -5.45 -3.34 2.22
N ASP A 69 -6.41 -3.12 1.32
CA ASP A 69 -6.49 -3.85 0.05
C ASP A 69 -5.95 -3.08 -1.16
N ASP A 70 -5.91 -1.75 -1.06
CA ASP A 70 -5.58 -0.88 -2.19
C ASP A 70 -4.38 0.00 -1.87
N MET A 71 -4.43 0.74 -0.77
CA MET A 71 -3.34 1.62 -0.34
C MET A 71 -2.89 1.26 1.05
N ASN A 72 -1.57 1.11 1.22
CA ASN A 72 -0.94 0.86 2.51
C ASN A 72 0.28 1.75 2.66
N VAL A 73 0.55 2.21 3.88
CA VAL A 73 1.71 3.04 4.17
C VAL A 73 2.88 2.15 4.58
N LEU A 74 4.02 2.36 3.93
CA LEU A 74 5.31 1.84 4.36
C LEU A 74 6.07 2.97 5.06
N SER A 75 6.41 2.76 6.32
CA SER A 75 7.22 3.67 7.13
C SER A 75 8.63 3.11 7.29
N PHE A 76 9.63 3.95 7.14
CA PHE A 76 11.02 3.63 7.43
C PHE A 76 11.55 4.60 8.48
N LYS A 77 11.36 4.27 9.76
CA LYS A 77 11.76 5.12 10.89
C LYS A 77 12.74 4.36 11.77
N ARG A 78 13.83 5.01 12.18
CA ARG A 78 14.85 4.43 13.08
C ARG A 78 15.38 3.07 12.60
N ASP A 79 15.60 2.95 11.29
CA ASP A 79 16.06 1.73 10.61
C ASP A 79 15.10 0.52 10.66
N ILE A 80 13.83 0.75 11.04
CA ILE A 80 12.79 -0.27 11.08
C ILE A 80 11.78 0.00 9.96
N LEU A 81 11.48 -1.04 9.17
CA LEU A 81 10.39 -1.02 8.20
C LEU A 81 9.09 -1.44 8.87
N GLN A 82 8.08 -0.59 8.79
CA GLN A 82 6.77 -0.83 9.38
C GLN A 82 5.64 -0.59 8.37
N ALA A 83 4.61 -1.40 8.44
CA ALA A 83 3.38 -1.24 7.68
C ALA A 83 2.30 -0.56 8.52
N LYS A 84 1.54 0.33 7.90
CA LYS A 84 0.37 0.99 8.50
C LYS A 84 -0.78 1.03 7.48
N PRO A 85 -2.04 1.01 7.92
CA PRO A 85 -3.17 1.27 7.03
C PRO A 85 -3.08 2.68 6.44
N ALA A 86 -3.44 2.85 5.16
CA ALA A 86 -3.56 4.19 4.57
C ALA A 86 -4.98 4.74 4.84
N PHE A 87 -5.07 5.92 5.44
CA PHE A 87 -6.33 6.58 5.83
C PHE A 87 -7.21 7.04 4.65
N LEU A 88 -6.89 6.66 3.41
CA LEU A 88 -7.35 7.29 2.17
C LEU A 88 -8.26 6.41 1.30
N GLY A 89 -8.71 5.26 1.81
CA GLY A 89 -9.42 4.25 1.01
C GLY A 89 -10.85 3.98 1.47
N GLY A 90 -11.73 4.98 1.42
CA GLY A 90 -13.20 4.90 1.17
C GLY A 90 -14.09 3.82 1.81
N MET A 91 -13.61 2.98 2.73
CA MET A 91 -14.37 1.95 3.43
C MET A 91 -14.27 2.20 4.92
N ASP A 92 -15.43 2.19 5.59
CA ASP A 92 -15.55 2.21 7.05
C ASP A 92 -14.73 1.05 7.64
N PHE A 93 -13.51 1.35 8.11
CA PHE A 93 -12.76 0.44 8.96
C PHE A 93 -12.96 0.89 10.41
N PRO A 94 -13.61 0.06 11.26
CA PRO A 94 -13.79 0.40 12.66
C PRO A 94 -12.43 0.44 13.36
N ASP A 95 -12.17 1.56 14.02
CA ASP A 95 -11.21 1.69 15.12
C ASP A 95 -9.73 1.36 14.81
N LEU A 96 -9.15 2.08 13.84
CA LEU A 96 -7.69 2.04 13.58
C LEU A 96 -6.98 3.14 14.39
N GLY A 97 -6.84 2.92 15.70
CA GLY A 97 -5.90 3.68 16.53
C GLY A 97 -4.43 3.37 16.16
N ASP A 98 -3.47 3.99 16.85
CA ASP A 98 -2.02 3.72 16.75
C ASP A 98 -1.59 2.24 16.97
N GLN A 99 -2.55 1.34 17.18
CA GLN A 99 -2.37 -0.08 17.48
C GLN A 99 -2.10 -0.95 16.23
N ASP A 100 -2.18 -0.39 15.02
CA ASP A 100 -2.01 -1.14 13.76
C ASP A 100 -0.74 -0.83 12.97
N ILE A 101 0.37 -0.85 13.71
CA ILE A 101 1.72 -0.75 13.16
C ILE A 101 2.40 -2.12 13.32
N TYR A 102 2.87 -2.67 12.20
CA TYR A 102 3.48 -4.00 12.17
C TYR A 102 4.82 -3.96 11.46
N ASP A 103 5.82 -4.66 12.01
CA ASP A 103 7.10 -4.82 11.33
C ASP A 103 6.93 -5.58 10.02
N VAL A 104 7.67 -5.18 8.99
CA VAL A 104 7.56 -5.79 7.67
C VAL A 104 8.28 -7.13 7.64
N GLY A 105 7.54 -8.19 7.32
CA GLY A 105 8.05 -9.55 7.12
C GLY A 105 8.52 -9.81 5.69
N GLY A 106 7.94 -9.12 4.70
CA GLY A 106 8.38 -9.21 3.32
C GLY A 106 7.47 -8.55 2.30
N PHE A 107 7.95 -8.56 1.06
CA PHE A 107 7.26 -8.07 -0.12
C PHE A 107 7.14 -9.19 -1.15
N TYR A 108 5.96 -9.35 -1.73
CA TYR A 108 5.68 -10.30 -2.79
C TYR A 108 5.21 -9.56 -4.03
N TRP A 109 5.82 -9.85 -5.17
CA TRP A 109 5.32 -9.40 -6.46
C TRP A 109 4.43 -10.47 -7.07
N LEU A 110 3.15 -10.15 -7.25
CA LEU A 110 2.18 -11.07 -7.80
C LEU A 110 2.27 -11.10 -9.33
N ASN A 111 2.26 -12.32 -9.86
CA ASN A 111 2.08 -12.60 -11.27
C ASN A 111 0.97 -13.63 -11.40
N GLN A 112 0.05 -13.43 -12.34
CA GLN A 112 -1.00 -14.41 -12.58
C GLN A 112 -0.41 -15.68 -13.19
N ALA A 113 -0.78 -16.83 -12.63
CA ALA A 113 -0.31 -18.14 -13.06
C ALA A 113 -1.37 -19.20 -12.77
N ASN A 114 -1.23 -20.36 -13.42
CA ASN A 114 -2.13 -21.50 -13.22
C ASN A 114 -1.83 -22.28 -11.93
N HIS A 115 -0.72 -21.99 -11.26
CA HIS A 115 -0.30 -22.61 -10.00
C HIS A 115 0.37 -21.56 -9.12
N THR A 116 0.32 -21.79 -7.80
CA THR A 116 0.98 -20.91 -6.82
C THR A 116 2.41 -21.37 -6.60
N GLU A 117 3.36 -20.47 -6.87
CA GLU A 117 4.77 -20.67 -6.60
C GLU A 117 5.36 -19.37 -6.02
N VAL A 118 6.40 -19.51 -5.19
CA VAL A 118 7.18 -18.38 -4.67
C VAL A 118 8.62 -18.53 -5.13
N THR A 119 9.07 -17.59 -5.95
CA THR A 119 10.46 -17.54 -6.45
C THR A 119 11.13 -16.26 -5.99
N SER A 120 12.44 -16.32 -5.72
CA SER A 120 13.22 -15.12 -5.40
C SER A 120 13.32 -14.20 -6.62
N ILE A 121 13.06 -12.91 -6.40
CA ILE A 121 13.20 -11.89 -7.44
C ILE A 121 14.69 -11.50 -7.55
N PRO A 122 15.27 -11.42 -8.76
CA PRO A 122 16.64 -10.93 -8.94
C PRO A 122 16.82 -9.53 -8.34
N ASN A 123 17.97 -9.27 -7.72
CA ASN A 123 18.24 -7.98 -7.07
C ASN A 123 18.06 -6.78 -8.01
N SER A 124 18.38 -6.93 -9.29
CA SER A 124 18.20 -5.90 -10.32
C SER A 124 16.74 -5.47 -10.54
N LYS A 125 15.76 -6.31 -10.19
CA LYS A 125 14.33 -6.03 -10.40
C LYS A 125 13.59 -5.61 -9.14
N LYS A 126 14.12 -5.91 -7.94
CA LYS A 126 13.47 -5.64 -6.66
C LYS A 126 13.10 -4.17 -6.51
N LEU A 127 14.05 -3.27 -6.79
CA LEU A 127 13.83 -1.84 -6.69
C LEU A 127 12.80 -1.36 -7.72
N SER A 128 12.89 -1.82 -8.97
CA SER A 128 11.93 -1.44 -10.01
C SER A 128 10.50 -1.84 -9.66
N TYR A 129 10.30 -3.05 -9.13
CA TYR A 129 8.99 -3.51 -8.68
C TYR A 129 8.46 -2.71 -7.50
N LEU A 130 9.32 -2.44 -6.51
CA LEU A 130 8.94 -1.61 -5.37
C LEU A 130 8.54 -0.19 -5.83
N LEU A 131 9.38 0.47 -6.63
CA LEU A 131 9.10 1.82 -7.16
C LEU A 131 7.84 1.86 -8.01
N SER A 132 7.59 0.84 -8.84
CA SER A 132 6.36 0.76 -9.64
C SER A 132 5.08 0.64 -8.79
N SER A 133 5.22 0.29 -7.52
CA SER A 133 4.11 0.19 -6.58
C SER A 133 3.89 1.47 -5.78
N TYR A 134 4.75 2.48 -5.90
CA TYR A 134 4.56 3.73 -5.20
C TYR A 134 3.36 4.46 -5.81
N ALA A 135 2.36 4.76 -4.98
CA ALA A 135 1.22 5.57 -5.39
C ALA A 135 1.55 7.08 -5.43
N ASN A 136 2.78 7.44 -4.98
CA ASN A 136 3.20 8.79 -4.60
C ASN A 136 4.39 9.32 -5.41
N LEU A 137 4.92 8.58 -6.39
CA LEU A 137 6.04 9.06 -7.19
C LEU A 137 5.54 10.09 -8.21
N TYR A 138 5.81 11.36 -7.93
CA TYR A 138 5.81 12.41 -8.93
C TYR A 138 7.09 12.27 -9.74
N TRP A 139 6.94 12.15 -11.06
CA TRP A 139 8.06 12.30 -11.98
C TRP A 139 8.20 13.78 -12.27
N ASP A 140 9.24 14.43 -11.74
CA ASP A 140 9.60 15.78 -12.17
C ASP A 140 10.00 15.69 -13.65
N GLY A 141 9.24 16.34 -14.55
CA GLY A 141 9.53 16.34 -15.99
C GLY A 141 8.34 16.20 -16.95
N PHE A 142 7.10 16.17 -16.46
CA PHE A 142 5.91 16.39 -17.30
C PHE A 142 5.19 17.66 -16.83
N GLU A 143 5.77 18.82 -17.15
CA GLU A 143 5.03 20.06 -17.38
C GLU A 143 4.91 20.30 -18.90
#